data_AF-A0A2T7NCU6-F1
#
_entry.id   AF-A0A2T7NCU6-F1
#
_cell.length_a   1.000
_cell.length_b   1.000
_cell.length_c   1.000
_cell.angle_alpha   90.00
_cell.angle_beta   90.00
_cell.angle_gamma   90.00
#
_symmetry.space_group_name_H-M   'P 1'
#
loop_
_entity.id
_entity.type
_entity.pdbx_description
1 polymer ?
#
loop_
_entity_poly.entity_id
_entity_poly.type
_entity_poly.pdbx_seq_one_letter_code
_entity_poly.pdbx_strand_id
1 'polypeptide(L)'
;MFHSSIILGEAVINITLNATSLAHGRLLLYHREDWHDAVDDDDCIRRIGKARMVYLLKTKQSENKVPHSSYPRIWHLIYVDEHTCQDEDAGGISAILPPPRDYLQYEILLLNPDALGNPLEHFGDEETGLLRFYQLLTVAYFVVACAFAPRLHQTLSKGGPMQLVIQLLTVSVCLQAVGAFFNVVDLSRYSKDGIGLPALEVTSES
;
A
#
# COMPACT_ATOMS: atom_id res chain seq x y z
N MET A 1 22.80 1.53 2.38
CA MET A 1 21.70 2.50 2.17
C MET A 1 20.49 1.97 2.92
N PHE A 2 19.79 2.81 3.69
CA PHE A 2 18.82 2.37 4.71
C PHE A 2 17.40 2.73 4.31
N HIS A 3 16.50 1.74 4.34
CA HIS A 3 15.06 1.97 4.19
C HIS A 3 14.35 1.39 5.41
N SER A 4 13.49 2.18 6.06
CA SER A 4 12.75 1.78 7.25
C SER A 4 11.26 1.92 6.96
N SER A 5 10.47 0.87 7.18
CA SER A 5 9.01 0.93 7.00
C SER A 5 8.29 0.16 8.10
N ILE A 6 7.07 0.59 8.41
CA ILE A 6 6.16 -0.11 9.32
C ILE A 6 5.41 -1.15 8.50
N ILE A 7 5.51 -2.43 8.88
CA ILE A 7 4.76 -3.51 8.25
C ILE A 7 3.71 -4.02 9.25
N LEU A 8 2.47 -4.11 8.79
CA LEU A 8 1.32 -4.68 9.48
C LEU A 8 0.84 -5.89 8.68
N GLY A 9 0.88 -7.08 9.29
CA GLY A 9 0.43 -8.32 8.64
C GLY A 9 1.52 -9.01 7.81
N GLU A 10 1.09 -9.77 6.80
CA GLU A 10 2.01 -10.27 5.76
C GLU A 10 2.49 -9.08 4.93
N ALA A 11 3.63 -9.15 4.25
CA ALA A 11 4.02 -8.13 3.28
C ALA A 11 4.85 -8.74 2.17
N VAL A 12 4.84 -8.10 1.02
CA VAL A 12 5.62 -8.51 -0.14
C VAL A 12 6.65 -7.42 -0.43
N ILE A 13 7.91 -7.80 -0.45
CA ILE A 13 9.02 -6.94 -0.80
C ILE A 13 9.43 -7.26 -2.23
N ASN A 14 9.18 -6.32 -3.13
CA ASN A 14 9.62 -6.37 -4.51
C ASN A 14 10.90 -5.55 -4.67
N ILE A 15 11.95 -6.20 -5.14
CA ILE A 15 13.24 -5.55 -5.37
C ILE A 15 13.59 -5.64 -6.83
N THR A 16 13.99 -4.52 -7.43
CA THR A 16 14.60 -4.46 -8.76
C THR A 16 16.01 -3.90 -8.64
N LEU A 17 16.99 -4.60 -9.20
CA LEU A 17 18.41 -4.22 -9.21
C LEU A 17 18.86 -3.97 -10.65
N ASN A 18 19.56 -2.85 -10.88
CA ASN A 18 20.09 -2.51 -12.19
C ASN A 18 21.37 -3.32 -12.55
N ALA A 19 22.20 -3.63 -11.54
CA ALA A 19 23.53 -4.22 -11.74
C ALA A 19 23.54 -5.74 -12.06
N THR A 20 24.65 -6.20 -12.65
CA THR A 20 24.90 -7.58 -13.11
C THR A 20 25.54 -8.49 -12.05
N SER A 21 26.13 -7.91 -10.99
CA SER A 21 26.71 -8.69 -9.89
C SER A 21 25.62 -9.11 -8.90
N LEU A 22 24.95 -10.22 -9.23
CA LEU A 22 23.93 -10.87 -8.40
C LEU A 22 24.48 -12.11 -7.68
N ALA A 23 25.72 -12.51 -7.96
CA ALA A 23 26.23 -13.82 -7.54
C ALA A 23 26.17 -14.03 -6.01
N HIS A 24 26.27 -12.94 -5.23
CA HIS A 24 26.29 -13.00 -3.76
C HIS A 24 25.45 -11.91 -3.07
N GLY A 25 24.49 -11.30 -3.78
CA GLY A 25 23.61 -10.27 -3.23
C GLY A 25 22.63 -10.84 -2.19
N ARG A 26 22.52 -10.19 -1.03
CA ARG A 26 21.62 -10.58 0.05
C ARG A 26 20.84 -9.37 0.55
N LEU A 27 19.55 -9.57 0.83
CA LEU A 27 18.71 -8.59 1.52
C LEU A 27 18.55 -9.02 2.97
N LEU A 28 18.95 -8.15 3.89
CA LEU A 28 18.84 -8.33 5.33
C LEU A 28 17.68 -7.51 5.87
N LEU A 29 16.88 -8.14 6.72
CA LEU A 29 15.79 -7.50 7.45
C LEU A 29 16.08 -7.55 8.94
N TYR A 30 15.96 -6.39 9.58
CA TYR A 30 16.10 -6.24 11.03
C TYR A 30 14.79 -5.71 11.59
N HIS A 31 14.40 -6.16 12.79
CA HIS A 31 13.48 -5.36 13.58
C HIS A 31 14.20 -4.14 14.15
N ARG A 32 13.43 -3.16 14.61
CA ARG A 32 13.96 -1.98 15.32
C ARG A 32 14.96 -2.34 16.44
N GLU A 33 14.65 -3.36 17.24
CA GLU A 33 15.51 -3.80 18.35
C GLU A 33 16.83 -4.38 17.81
N ASP A 34 16.75 -5.37 16.92
CA ASP A 34 17.92 -6.01 16.28
C ASP A 34 18.78 -5.00 15.51
N TRP A 35 18.14 -3.98 14.91
CA TRP A 35 18.82 -2.91 14.18
C TRP A 35 19.61 -2.00 15.11
N HIS A 36 19.04 -1.63 16.26
CA HIS A 36 19.73 -0.83 17.25
C HIS A 36 21.00 -1.55 17.74
N ASP A 37 20.88 -2.84 18.06
CA ASP A 37 22.01 -3.66 18.48
C ASP A 37 23.03 -3.90 17.37
N ALA A 38 22.61 -3.91 16.10
CA ALA A 38 23.47 -4.10 14.95
C ALA A 38 24.27 -2.84 14.59
N VAL A 39 23.71 -1.64 14.78
CA VAL A 39 24.39 -0.37 14.51
C VAL A 39 25.56 -0.14 15.47
N ASP A 40 25.40 -0.55 16.73
CA ASP A 40 26.42 -0.37 17.78
C ASP A 40 27.53 -1.43 17.72
N ASP A 41 27.54 -2.30 16.72
CA ASP A 41 28.53 -3.36 16.55
C ASP A 41 29.64 -2.95 15.60
N ASP A 42 30.87 -2.89 16.12
CA ASP A 42 32.08 -2.53 15.36
C ASP A 42 32.48 -3.58 14.30
N ASP A 43 32.09 -4.85 14.49
CA ASP A 43 32.43 -5.92 13.55
C ASP A 43 31.36 -6.05 12.46
N CYS A 44 31.74 -5.81 11.21
CA CYS A 44 30.82 -5.81 10.06
C CYS A 44 30.13 -7.17 9.84
N ILE A 45 30.85 -8.28 10.04
CA ILE A 45 30.30 -9.63 9.86
C ILE A 45 29.33 -9.95 10.98
N ARG A 46 29.67 -9.59 12.23
CA ARG A 46 28.80 -9.77 13.39
C ARG A 46 27.54 -8.92 13.27
N ARG A 47 27.66 -7.69 12.78
CA ARG A 47 26.55 -6.79 12.47
C ARG A 47 25.58 -7.40 11.46
N ILE A 48 26.09 -7.94 10.34
CA ILE A 48 25.27 -8.64 9.34
C ILE A 48 24.57 -9.88 9.92
N GLY A 49 25.24 -10.59 10.83
CA GLY A 49 24.72 -11.80 11.47
C GLY A 49 23.55 -11.56 12.43
N LYS A 50 23.31 -10.31 12.88
CA LYS A 50 22.18 -9.94 13.73
C LYS A 50 20.87 -9.76 12.96
N ALA A 51 20.89 -9.88 11.64
CA ALA A 51 19.68 -9.80 10.83
C ALA A 51 18.70 -10.92 11.20
N ARG A 52 17.43 -10.57 11.32
CA ARG A 52 16.38 -11.54 11.67
C ARG A 52 15.96 -12.39 10.49
N MET A 53 16.00 -11.81 9.28
CA MET A 53 15.76 -12.55 8.04
C MET A 53 16.76 -12.15 6.97
N VAL A 54 17.09 -13.13 6.13
CA VAL A 54 18.03 -12.99 5.03
C VAL A 54 17.42 -13.59 3.77
N TYR A 55 17.26 -12.79 2.72
CA TYR A 55 16.85 -13.26 1.40
C TYR A 55 18.04 -13.24 0.44
N LEU A 56 18.28 -14.36 -0.24
CA LEU A 56 19.30 -14.43 -1.30
C LEU A 56 18.72 -13.92 -2.62
N LEU A 57 19.39 -12.95 -3.22
CA LEU A 57 18.98 -12.33 -4.48
C LEU A 57 19.64 -13.08 -5.64
N LYS A 58 18.90 -14.01 -6.26
CA LYS A 58 19.40 -14.80 -7.41
C LYS A 58 19.23 -14.10 -8.75
N THR A 59 18.28 -13.17 -8.82
CA THR A 59 17.81 -12.50 -10.04
C THR A 59 17.69 -11.00 -9.81
N LYS A 60 17.76 -10.21 -10.91
CA LYS A 60 17.61 -8.74 -10.86
C LYS A 60 16.29 -8.31 -10.22
N GLN A 61 15.24 -9.10 -10.40
CA GLN A 61 13.96 -8.90 -9.75
C GLN A 61 13.70 -10.05 -8.80
N SER A 62 13.28 -9.73 -7.58
CA SER A 62 12.94 -10.74 -6.57
C SER A 62 11.74 -10.28 -5.74
N GLU A 63 10.80 -11.20 -5.56
CA GLU A 63 9.63 -11.05 -4.70
C GLU A 63 9.85 -11.88 -3.44
N ASN A 64 9.87 -11.23 -2.27
CA ASN A 64 10.11 -11.88 -0.99
C ASN A 64 8.97 -11.58 -0.02
N LYS A 65 8.39 -12.64 0.56
CA LYS A 65 7.28 -12.51 1.50
C LYS A 65 7.79 -12.35 2.93
N VAL A 66 7.38 -11.29 3.60
CA VAL A 66 7.56 -11.10 5.04
C VAL A 66 6.42 -11.81 5.76
N PRO A 67 6.72 -12.70 6.72
CA PRO A 67 5.69 -13.44 7.43
C PRO A 67 4.84 -12.52 8.31
N HIS A 68 3.61 -12.96 8.53
CA HIS A 68 2.62 -12.24 9.33
C HIS A 68 3.14 -11.90 10.73
N SER A 69 3.07 -10.61 11.09
CA SER A 69 3.32 -10.14 12.47
C SER A 69 1.99 -9.79 13.14
N SER A 70 1.78 -10.32 14.36
CA SER A 70 0.56 -10.09 15.16
C SER A 70 0.41 -8.65 15.67
N TYR A 71 1.42 -7.80 15.48
CA TYR A 71 1.42 -6.38 15.84
C TYR A 71 2.31 -5.58 14.88
N PRO A 72 2.03 -4.28 14.67
CA PRO A 72 2.84 -3.42 13.82
C PRO A 72 4.29 -3.42 14.29
N ARG A 73 5.21 -3.80 13.40
CA ARG A 73 6.65 -3.76 13.67
C ARG A 73 7.35 -2.97 12.57
N ILE A 74 8.38 -2.23 12.98
CA ILE A 74 9.26 -1.51 12.06
C ILE A 74 10.35 -2.46 11.62
N TRP A 75 10.51 -2.53 10.30
CA TRP A 75 11.53 -3.31 9.64
C TRP A 75 12.55 -2.38 8.98
N HIS A 76 13.83 -2.68 9.18
CA HIS A 76 14.95 -2.03 8.51
C HIS A 76 15.50 -2.98 7.45
N LEU A 77 15.57 -2.51 6.21
CA LEU A 77 16.02 -3.29 5.06
C LEU A 77 17.39 -2.81 4.61
N ILE A 78 18.30 -3.77 4.43
CA ILE A 78 19.69 -3.51 4.02
C ILE A 78 20.10 -4.50 2.95
N TYR A 79 20.54 -3.98 1.81
CA TYR A 79 21.23 -4.78 0.81
C TYR A 79 22.70 -4.94 1.19
N VAL A 80 23.22 -6.16 1.11
CA VAL A 80 24.64 -6.48 1.29
C VAL A 80 25.13 -7.39 0.17
N ASP A 81 26.39 -7.24 -0.19
CA ASP A 81 27.11 -8.03 -1.18
C ASP A 81 28.50 -8.44 -0.67
N GLU A 82 29.30 -9.01 -1.56
CA GLU A 82 30.67 -9.44 -1.27
C GLU A 82 31.64 -8.27 -0.98
N HIS A 83 31.27 -7.04 -1.33
CA HIS A 83 32.07 -5.84 -1.12
C HIS A 83 31.67 -5.04 0.12
N THR A 84 30.53 -5.38 0.74
CA THR A 84 29.95 -4.59 1.85
C THR A 84 30.81 -4.58 3.12
N CYS A 85 31.54 -5.67 3.41
CA CYS A 85 32.45 -5.76 4.57
C CYS A 85 33.91 -5.88 4.14
N GLN A 86 34.29 -5.31 2.98
CA GLN A 86 35.66 -5.36 2.53
C GLN A 86 36.49 -4.34 3.32
N ASP A 87 37.46 -4.81 4.11
CA ASP A 87 38.31 -3.95 4.93
C ASP A 87 39.12 -2.98 4.05
N GLU A 88 38.98 -1.69 4.29
CA GLU A 88 39.82 -0.66 3.65
C GLU A 88 41.29 -0.77 4.09
N ASP A 89 41.56 -1.44 5.21
CA ASP A 89 42.88 -1.58 5.83
C ASP A 89 43.67 -2.84 5.42
N ALA A 90 43.08 -3.73 4.62
CA ALA A 90 43.82 -4.84 4.03
C ALA A 90 44.68 -4.28 2.88
N GLY A 91 45.88 -3.77 3.23
CA GLY A 91 46.92 -3.20 2.37
C GLY A 91 47.48 -4.14 1.30
N GLY A 92 46.59 -4.70 0.49
CA GLY A 92 46.86 -5.33 -0.78
C GLY A 92 46.59 -4.36 -1.93
N ILE A 93 47.06 -4.76 -3.10
CA ILE A 93 47.15 -4.04 -4.38
C ILE A 93 45.81 -3.41 -4.88
N SER A 94 44.70 -3.65 -4.18
CA SER A 94 43.37 -3.09 -4.45
C SER A 94 43.16 -1.67 -3.92
N ALA A 95 44.06 -1.11 -3.09
CA ALA A 95 44.00 0.28 -2.64
C ALA A 95 44.43 1.33 -3.71
N ILE A 96 44.86 0.86 -4.89
CA ILE A 96 45.39 1.73 -5.97
C ILE A 96 44.29 2.18 -6.94
N LEU A 97 43.14 1.49 -6.97
CA LEU A 97 42.02 1.87 -7.82
C LEU A 97 40.83 2.28 -6.93
N PRO A 98 40.25 3.48 -7.09
CA PRO A 98 39.00 3.79 -6.39
C PRO A 98 37.99 2.70 -6.73
N PRO A 99 37.25 2.16 -5.74
CA PRO A 99 36.24 1.15 -6.02
C PRO A 99 35.34 1.70 -7.12
N PRO A 100 35.01 0.92 -8.16
CA PRO A 100 34.07 1.38 -9.17
C PRO A 100 32.81 1.79 -8.42
N ARG A 101 32.54 3.10 -8.36
CA ARG A 101 31.32 3.67 -7.82
C ARG A 101 30.20 3.46 -8.83
N ASP A 102 29.98 2.20 -9.20
CA ASP A 102 28.75 1.80 -9.83
C ASP A 102 27.72 1.84 -8.71
N TYR A 103 27.14 3.02 -8.50
CA TYR A 103 26.04 3.20 -7.57
C TYR A 103 24.95 2.21 -7.97
N LEU A 104 24.74 1.19 -7.12
CA LEU A 104 23.69 0.21 -7.30
C LEU A 104 22.35 0.95 -7.28
N GLN A 105 21.76 1.15 -8.45
CA GLN A 105 20.40 1.64 -8.55
C GLN A 105 19.47 0.48 -8.25
N TYR A 106 18.62 0.68 -7.25
CA TYR A 106 17.66 -0.29 -6.83
C TYR A 106 16.33 0.37 -6.50
N GLU A 107 15.24 -0.36 -6.70
CA GLU A 107 13.91 0.00 -6.24
C GLU A 107 13.45 -1.08 -5.26
N ILE A 108 12.99 -0.66 -4.09
CA ILE A 108 12.38 -1.57 -3.10
C ILE A 108 10.94 -1.10 -2.90
N LEU A 109 10.00 -1.94 -3.32
CA LEU A 109 8.57 -1.74 -3.10
C LEU A 109 8.13 -2.64 -1.95
N LEU A 110 7.56 -2.05 -0.92
CA LEU A 110 6.95 -2.77 0.19
C LEU A 110 5.44 -2.72 0.02
N LEU A 111 4.84 -3.89 -0.16
CA LEU A 111 3.44 -4.05 -0.48
C LEU A 111 2.75 -4.81 0.65
N ASN A 112 1.70 -4.24 1.25
CA ASN A 112 0.89 -4.94 2.24
C ASN A 112 -0.27 -5.68 1.52
N PRO A 113 -0.56 -6.93 1.87
CA PRO A 113 -1.65 -7.70 1.34
C PRO A 113 -2.98 -7.31 1.98
N ASP A 114 -4.02 -7.39 1.15
CA ASP A 114 -5.42 -7.19 1.50
C ASP A 114 -5.99 -8.35 2.36
N ALA A 115 -7.28 -8.25 2.71
CA ALA A 115 -8.01 -9.30 3.45
C ALA A 115 -8.13 -10.64 2.70
N LEU A 116 -7.84 -10.67 1.40
CA LEU A 116 -7.79 -11.85 0.53
C LEU A 116 -6.35 -12.35 0.26
N GLY A 117 -5.34 -11.67 0.82
CA GLY A 117 -3.91 -11.98 0.66
C GLY A 117 -3.22 -11.33 -0.56
N ASN A 118 -3.87 -10.42 -1.31
CA ASN A 118 -3.27 -9.78 -2.48
C ASN A 118 -2.52 -8.50 -2.10
N PRO A 119 -1.22 -8.37 -2.45
CA PRO A 119 -0.36 -7.23 -2.11
C PRO A 119 -0.65 -5.94 -2.92
N LEU A 120 -1.73 -5.91 -3.69
CA LEU A 120 -2.03 -4.84 -4.66
C LEU A 120 -3.30 -4.06 -4.31
N GLU A 121 -4.11 -4.51 -3.36
CA GLU A 121 -5.32 -3.80 -2.95
C GLU A 121 -5.01 -2.85 -1.79
N HIS A 122 -5.35 -1.57 -1.95
CA HIS A 122 -4.95 -0.50 -1.04
C HIS A 122 -5.90 -0.31 0.15
N PHE A 123 -6.89 -1.19 0.30
CA PHE A 123 -7.89 -1.09 1.36
C PHE A 123 -7.55 -1.93 2.58
N GLY A 124 -7.55 -1.27 3.75
CA GLY A 124 -7.60 -1.96 5.03
C GLY A 124 -8.97 -2.62 5.28
N ASP A 125 -9.07 -3.41 6.35
CA ASP A 125 -10.30 -4.14 6.72
C ASP A 125 -11.50 -3.20 6.96
N GLU A 126 -11.26 -2.05 7.59
CA GLU A 126 -12.29 -1.02 7.85
C GLU A 126 -12.79 -0.36 6.57
N GLU A 127 -11.88 -0.04 5.64
CA GLU A 127 -12.18 0.60 4.37
C GLU A 127 -12.94 -0.34 3.42
N THR A 128 -12.63 -1.64 3.48
CA THR A 128 -13.35 -2.70 2.76
C THR A 128 -14.81 -2.77 3.22
N GLY A 129 -15.05 -2.62 4.52
CA GLY A 129 -16.40 -2.52 5.10
C GLY A 129 -17.17 -1.30 4.59
N LEU A 130 -16.50 -0.16 4.45
CA LEU A 130 -17.08 1.08 3.96
C LEU A 130 -17.55 0.96 2.49
N LEU A 131 -16.72 0.40 1.62
CA LEU A 131 -17.09 0.16 0.21
C LEU A 131 -18.33 -0.76 0.12
N ARG A 132 -18.37 -1.83 0.91
CA ARG A 132 -19.51 -2.76 0.96
C ARG A 132 -20.79 -2.08 1.44
N PHE A 133 -20.69 -1.22 2.44
CA PHE A 133 -21.82 -0.43 2.93
C PHE A 133 -22.41 0.45 1.82
N TYR A 134 -21.58 1.23 1.12
CA TYR A 134 -22.04 2.08 0.04
C TYR A 134 -22.61 1.28 -1.14
N GLN A 135 -22.03 0.12 -1.47
CA GLN A 135 -22.56 -0.78 -2.49
C GLN A 135 -23.97 -1.27 -2.15
N LEU A 136 -24.20 -1.68 -0.90
CA LEU A 136 -25.53 -2.09 -0.42
C LEU A 136 -26.51 -0.91 -0.40
N LEU A 137 -26.04 0.28 -0.01
CA LEU A 137 -26.84 1.50 -0.01
C LEU A 137 -27.32 1.87 -1.42
N THR A 138 -26.46 1.75 -2.44
CA THR A 138 -26.85 2.00 -3.85
C THR A 138 -27.92 1.00 -4.32
N VAL A 139 -27.78 -0.29 -3.97
CA VAL A 139 -28.79 -1.30 -4.30
C VAL A 139 -30.12 -0.99 -3.60
N ALA A 140 -30.09 -0.59 -2.33
CA ALA A 140 -31.29 -0.19 -1.60
C ALA A 140 -31.98 1.02 -2.26
N TYR A 141 -31.22 2.06 -2.65
CA TYR A 141 -31.77 3.20 -3.40
C TYR A 141 -32.39 2.77 -4.73
N PHE A 142 -31.79 1.85 -5.47
CA PHE A 142 -32.34 1.34 -6.72
C PHE A 142 -33.67 0.62 -6.49
N VAL A 143 -33.76 -0.26 -5.50
CA VAL A 143 -34.99 -1.00 -5.17
C VAL A 143 -36.10 -0.05 -4.72
N VAL A 144 -35.78 0.91 -3.84
CA VAL A 144 -36.72 1.94 -3.38
C VAL A 144 -37.19 2.79 -4.56
N ALA A 145 -36.27 3.26 -5.42
CA ALA A 145 -36.62 4.02 -6.61
C ALA A 145 -37.58 3.25 -7.52
N CYS A 146 -37.34 1.97 -7.79
CA CYS A 146 -38.23 1.14 -8.60
C CYS A 146 -39.62 0.95 -7.96
N ALA A 147 -39.70 0.77 -6.64
CA ALA A 147 -40.96 0.60 -5.93
C ALA A 147 -41.79 1.90 -5.88
N PHE A 148 -41.13 3.04 -5.67
CA PHE A 148 -41.79 4.33 -5.48
C PHE A 148 -41.97 5.14 -6.77
N ALA A 149 -41.20 4.90 -7.83
CA ALA A 149 -41.34 5.59 -9.13
C ALA A 149 -42.78 5.64 -9.67
N PRO A 150 -43.54 4.52 -9.74
CA PRO A 150 -44.92 4.56 -10.25
C PRO A 150 -45.85 5.38 -9.34
N ARG A 151 -45.66 5.29 -8.02
CA ARG A 151 -46.48 6.01 -7.02
C ARG A 151 -46.17 7.51 -7.02
N LEU A 152 -44.91 7.86 -7.22
CA LEU A 152 -44.44 9.23 -7.29
C LEU A 152 -44.97 9.90 -8.56
N HIS A 153 -44.89 9.22 -9.70
CA HIS A 153 -45.41 9.71 -10.97
C HIS A 153 -46.92 9.97 -10.91
N GLN A 154 -47.69 9.05 -10.29
CA GLN A 154 -49.13 9.21 -10.08
C GLN A 154 -49.48 10.36 -9.12
N THR A 155 -48.65 10.61 -8.11
CA THR A 155 -48.87 11.71 -7.14
C THR A 155 -48.55 13.07 -7.77
N LEU A 156 -47.47 13.15 -8.56
CA LEU A 156 -47.06 14.35 -9.29
C LEU A 156 -48.05 14.74 -10.39
N SER A 157 -48.65 13.76 -11.07
CA SER A 157 -49.64 14.04 -12.11
C SER A 157 -51.00 14.50 -11.57
N LYS A 158 -51.30 14.21 -10.30
CA LYS A 158 -52.59 14.51 -9.67
C LYS A 158 -52.66 15.88 -8.97
N GLY A 159 -51.55 16.60 -8.81
CA GLY A 159 -51.58 18.02 -8.43
C GLY A 159 -52.22 18.30 -7.06
N GLY A 160 -51.53 18.00 -5.96
CA GLY A 160 -52.02 18.26 -4.60
C GLY A 160 -51.33 19.43 -3.89
N PRO A 161 -51.94 20.03 -2.84
CA PRO A 161 -51.34 21.13 -2.06
C PRO A 161 -50.04 20.74 -1.33
N MET A 162 -49.76 19.44 -1.19
CA MET A 162 -48.55 18.89 -0.54
C MET A 162 -47.43 18.54 -1.54
N GLN A 163 -47.57 18.89 -2.83
CA GLN A 163 -46.67 18.48 -3.90
C GLN A 163 -45.25 19.08 -3.79
N LEU A 164 -45.12 20.31 -3.28
CA LEU A 164 -43.83 20.97 -3.13
C LEU A 164 -42.89 20.19 -2.20
N VAL A 165 -43.41 19.70 -1.07
CA VAL A 165 -42.63 18.95 -0.07
C VAL A 165 -42.14 17.62 -0.66
N ILE A 166 -43.01 16.91 -1.38
CA ILE A 166 -42.66 15.65 -2.04
C ILE A 166 -41.61 15.87 -3.13
N GLN A 167 -41.68 16.97 -3.88
CA GLN A 167 -40.66 17.33 -4.86
C GLN A 167 -39.31 17.61 -4.21
N LEU A 168 -39.26 18.39 -3.12
CA LEU A 168 -38.01 18.69 -2.40
C LEU A 168 -37.38 17.42 -1.81
N LEU A 169 -38.19 16.56 -1.19
CA LEU A 169 -37.73 15.26 -0.67
C LEU A 169 -37.20 14.37 -1.80
N THR A 170 -37.89 14.34 -2.95
CA THR A 170 -37.44 13.56 -4.13
C THR A 170 -36.11 14.08 -4.66
N VAL A 171 -35.97 15.40 -4.82
CA VAL A 171 -34.71 16.01 -5.30
C VAL A 171 -33.57 15.74 -4.31
N SER A 172 -33.82 15.86 -3.01
CA SER A 172 -32.84 15.56 -1.97
C SER A 172 -32.39 14.11 -2.00
N VAL A 173 -33.32 13.16 -2.10
CA VAL A 173 -33.01 11.72 -2.20
C VAL A 173 -32.25 11.40 -3.49
N CYS A 174 -32.61 12.02 -4.62
CA CYS A 174 -31.86 11.88 -5.86
C CYS A 174 -30.43 12.40 -5.71
N LEU A 175 -30.24 13.57 -5.08
CA LEU A 175 -28.91 14.14 -4.84
C LEU A 175 -28.07 13.21 -3.96
N GLN A 176 -28.68 12.66 -2.90
CA GLN A 176 -28.03 11.73 -1.99
C GLN A 176 -27.65 10.41 -2.68
N ALA A 177 -28.51 9.88 -3.55
CA ALA A 177 -28.23 8.68 -4.33
C ALA A 177 -27.09 8.90 -5.33
N VAL A 178 -27.05 10.07 -5.98
CA VAL A 178 -25.94 10.48 -6.85
C VAL A 178 -24.63 10.59 -6.06
N GLY A 179 -24.64 11.24 -4.88
CA GLY A 179 -23.48 11.33 -4.01
C GLY A 179 -22.98 9.96 -3.54
N ALA A 180 -23.88 9.06 -3.14
CA ALA A 180 -23.52 7.68 -2.79
C ALA A 180 -22.89 6.93 -3.97
N PHE A 181 -23.39 7.12 -5.20
CA PHE A 181 -22.78 6.53 -6.39
C PHE A 181 -21.37 7.06 -6.65
N PHE A 182 -21.15 8.37 -6.53
CA PHE A 182 -19.80 8.95 -6.64
C PHE A 182 -18.85 8.37 -5.60
N ASN A 183 -19.29 8.23 -4.34
CA ASN A 183 -18.47 7.60 -3.29
C ASN A 183 -18.15 6.13 -3.58
N VAL A 184 -19.08 5.35 -4.15
CA VAL A 184 -18.78 3.97 -4.60
C VAL A 184 -17.71 3.95 -5.68
N VAL A 185 -17.81 4.85 -6.67
CA VAL A 185 -16.83 4.92 -7.75
C VAL A 185 -15.47 5.34 -7.21
N ASP A 186 -15.44 6.36 -6.35
CA ASP A 186 -14.23 6.88 -5.73
C ASP A 186 -13.52 5.82 -4.89
N LEU A 187 -14.23 5.22 -3.94
CA LEU A 187 -13.72 4.12 -3.12
C LEU A 187 -13.29 2.93 -4.00
N SER A 188 -14.06 2.58 -5.03
CA SER A 188 -13.65 1.48 -5.93
C SER A 188 -12.39 1.78 -6.73
N ARG A 189 -12.09 3.05 -7.04
CA ARG A 189 -10.84 3.44 -7.71
C ARG A 189 -9.69 3.51 -6.72
N TYR A 190 -9.93 4.09 -5.55
CA TYR A 190 -8.98 4.11 -4.44
C TYR A 190 -8.53 2.68 -4.05
N SER A 191 -9.46 1.73 -4.03
CA SER A 191 -9.19 0.30 -3.85
C SER A 191 -8.09 -0.25 -4.75
N LYS A 192 -8.10 0.16 -6.02
CA LYS A 192 -7.30 -0.44 -7.10
C LYS A 192 -5.98 0.26 -7.30
N ASP A 193 -6.01 1.59 -7.25
CA ASP A 193 -4.87 2.42 -7.64
C ASP A 193 -4.24 3.16 -6.44
N GLY A 194 -4.85 3.12 -5.25
CA GLY A 194 -4.44 3.90 -4.06
C GLY A 194 -4.60 5.42 -4.22
N ILE A 195 -5.02 5.87 -5.40
CA ILE A 195 -5.25 7.26 -5.78
C ILE A 195 -6.77 7.38 -6.03
N GLY A 196 -7.45 8.18 -5.21
CA GLY A 196 -8.87 8.50 -5.38
C GLY A 196 -9.13 9.32 -6.64
N LEU A 197 -10.37 9.79 -6.84
CA LEU A 197 -10.68 10.79 -7.84
C LEU A 197 -10.14 12.15 -7.36
N PRO A 198 -9.10 12.73 -7.99
CA PRO A 198 -8.50 14.00 -7.55
C PRO A 198 -9.48 15.18 -7.62
N ALA A 199 -10.61 15.01 -8.31
CA ALA A 199 -11.66 16.03 -8.40
C ALA A 199 -12.54 16.13 -7.14
N LEU A 200 -12.65 15.06 -6.33
CA LEU A 200 -13.46 15.05 -5.10
C LEU A 200 -12.68 15.61 -3.90
N GLU A 201 -11.37 15.36 -3.80
CA GLU A 201 -10.50 15.94 -2.77
C GLU A 201 -10.49 17.48 -2.83
N VAL A 202 -10.33 18.05 -4.03
CA VAL A 202 -10.33 19.52 -4.25
C VAL A 202 -11.64 20.18 -3.78
N THR A 203 -12.77 19.46 -3.86
CA THR A 203 -14.06 19.99 -3.38
C THR A 203 -14.29 19.82 -1.87
N SER A 204 -13.49 19.00 -1.18
CA SER A 204 -13.56 18.80 0.27
C SER A 204 -12.69 19.78 1.07
N GLU A 205 -11.70 20.40 0.42
CA GLU A 205 -10.82 21.43 1.00
C GLU A 205 -11.31 22.88 0.78
N SER A 206 -12.49 23.07 0.16
CA SER A 206 -13.09 24.39 -0.12
C SER A 206 -14.21 24.78 0.84
#